data_AF-A0A1I6JDB4-F1
#
_entry.id   AF-A0A1I6JDB4-F1
#
_cell.length_a   1.000
_cell.length_b   1.000
_cell.length_c   1.000
_cell.angle_alpha   90.00
_cell.angle_beta   90.00
_cell.angle_gamma   90.00
#
_symmetry.space_group_name_H-M   'P 1'
#
loop_
_entity.id
_entity.type
_entity.pdbx_description
1 polymer ?
#
loop_
_entity_poly.entity_id
_entity_poly.type
_entity_poly.pdbx_seq_one_letter_code
_entity_poly.pdbx_strand_id
1 'polypeptide(L)'
;MENSLKGLLLAAGTIITCIVISLGFFIAREARDTAAGGAGQISKLNAEFNESDKVMYDGLSVSGSEVINVINKFRNNELSVKVITNKAAYYYNWLLKNGDTELGENSSISIKEAQKPTSDNYINPNAQFLGTILRDVNNAIIAIEFSQID
;
A
#
# COMPACT_ATOMS: atom_id res chain seq x y z
N MET A 1 -69.79 -0.19 -24.45
CA MET A 1 -68.86 -1.28 -24.06
C MET A 1 -67.51 -1.16 -24.78
N GLU A 2 -67.48 -0.85 -26.08
CA GLU A 2 -66.24 -0.78 -26.88
C GLU A 2 -65.21 0.27 -26.40
N ASN A 3 -65.65 1.46 -25.99
CA ASN A 3 -64.76 2.51 -25.48
C ASN A 3 -64.18 2.18 -24.09
N SER A 4 -64.91 1.42 -23.27
CA SER A 4 -64.42 0.97 -21.97
C SER A 4 -63.34 -0.10 -22.11
N LEU A 5 -63.47 -0.99 -23.11
CA LEU A 5 -62.47 -2.01 -23.41
C LEU A 5 -61.17 -1.39 -23.93
N LYS A 6 -61.27 -0.40 -24.83
CA LYS A 6 -60.12 0.35 -25.34
C LYS A 6 -59.42 1.15 -24.23
N GLY A 7 -60.18 1.75 -23.32
CA GLY A 7 -59.65 2.44 -22.14
C GLY A 7 -58.92 1.50 -21.17
N LEU A 8 -59.47 0.30 -20.92
CA LEU A 8 -58.83 -0.73 -20.10
C LEU A 8 -57.52 -1.21 -20.72
N LEU A 9 -57.50 -1.42 -22.04
CA LEU A 9 -56.31 -1.86 -22.76
C LEU A 9 -55.20 -0.80 -22.73
N LEU A 10 -55.57 0.48 -22.86
CA LEU A 10 -54.64 1.60 -22.72
C LEU A 10 -54.03 1.65 -21.31
N ALA A 11 -54.87 1.54 -20.27
CA ALA A 11 -54.41 1.57 -18.88
C ALA A 11 -53.47 0.39 -18.56
N ALA A 12 -53.79 -0.82 -19.02
CA ALA A 12 -52.93 -1.98 -18.88
C ALA A 12 -51.58 -1.78 -19.58
N GLY A 13 -51.59 -1.21 -20.80
CA GLY A 13 -50.37 -0.89 -21.54
C GLY A 13 -49.47 0.10 -20.80
N THR A 14 -50.03 1.16 -20.23
CA THR A 14 -49.29 2.16 -19.45
C THR A 14 -48.66 1.56 -18.19
N ILE A 15 -49.41 0.72 -17.46
CA ILE A 15 -48.89 0.06 -16.24
C ILE A 15 -47.70 -0.84 -16.58
N ILE A 16 -47.81 -1.64 -17.65
CA ILE A 16 -46.74 -2.54 -18.08
C ILE A 16 -45.49 -1.73 -18.48
N THR A 17 -45.65 -0.61 -19.20
CA THR A 17 -44.52 0.25 -19.58
C THR A 17 -43.83 0.86 -18.35
N CYS A 18 -44.58 1.32 -17.35
CA CYS A 18 -44.01 1.83 -16.10
C CYS A 18 -43.19 0.77 -15.36
N ILE A 19 -43.66 -0.49 -15.34
CA ILE A 19 -42.94 -1.61 -14.70
C ILE A 19 -41.61 -1.88 -15.41
N VAL A 20 -41.63 -1.97 -16.75
CA VAL A 20 -40.43 -2.25 -17.54
C VAL A 20 -39.37 -1.15 -17.35
N ILE A 21 -39.79 0.13 -17.37
CA ILE A 21 -38.89 1.26 -17.14
C ILE A 21 -38.30 1.20 -15.73
N SER A 22 -39.12 0.90 -14.71
CA SER A 22 -38.68 0.81 -13.33
C SER A 22 -37.65 -0.31 -13.12
N LEU A 23 -37.89 -1.48 -13.74
CA LEU A 23 -36.94 -2.60 -13.69
C LEU A 23 -35.63 -2.27 -14.40
N GLY A 24 -35.70 -1.58 -15.54
CA GLY A 24 -34.52 -1.10 -16.27
C GLY A 24 -33.67 -0.15 -15.42
N PHE A 25 -34.29 0.81 -14.73
CA PHE A 25 -33.57 1.71 -13.82
C PHE A 25 -33.02 0.99 -12.59
N PHE A 26 -33.73 -0.02 -12.07
CA PHE A 26 -33.24 -0.83 -10.95
C PHE A 26 -31.96 -1.58 -11.33
N ILE A 27 -31.96 -2.31 -12.46
CA ILE A 27 -30.79 -3.04 -12.94
C ILE A 27 -29.65 -2.08 -13.28
N ALA A 28 -29.95 -0.94 -13.93
CA ALA A 28 -28.92 0.06 -14.26
C ALA A 28 -28.27 0.66 -13.01
N ARG A 29 -29.03 0.83 -11.92
CA ARG A 29 -28.50 1.28 -10.63
C ARG A 29 -27.63 0.20 -9.99
N GLU A 30 -28.11 -1.04 -9.94
CA GLU A 30 -27.35 -2.16 -9.36
C GLU A 30 -26.04 -2.41 -10.13
N ALA A 31 -26.07 -2.31 -11.46
CA ALA A 31 -24.87 -2.38 -12.30
C ALA A 31 -23.89 -1.23 -12.02
N ARG A 32 -24.41 -0.01 -11.80
CA ARG A 32 -23.57 1.15 -11.44
C ARG A 32 -22.95 0.98 -10.06
N ASP A 33 -23.71 0.51 -9.08
CA ASP A 33 -23.23 0.29 -7.71
C ASP A 33 -22.17 -0.84 -7.69
N THR A 34 -22.39 -1.91 -8.46
CA THR A 34 -21.41 -2.98 -8.66
C THR A 34 -20.15 -2.48 -9.36
N ALA A 35 -20.27 -1.66 -10.41
CA ALA A 35 -19.14 -1.07 -11.12
C ALA A 35 -18.35 -0.11 -10.22
N ALA A 36 -19.02 0.69 -9.39
CA ALA A 36 -18.40 1.58 -8.42
C ALA A 36 -17.65 0.79 -7.33
N GLY A 37 -18.25 -0.30 -6.83
CA GLY A 37 -17.59 -1.22 -5.90
C GLY A 37 -16.35 -1.90 -6.50
N GLY A 38 -16.44 -2.36 -7.75
CA GLY A 38 -15.32 -2.95 -8.49
C GLY A 38 -14.20 -1.96 -8.75
N ALA A 39 -14.52 -0.73 -9.15
CA ALA A 39 -13.53 0.34 -9.33
C ALA A 39 -12.81 0.67 -8.01
N GLY A 40 -13.55 0.75 -6.88
CA GLY A 40 -12.95 0.96 -5.56
C GLY A 40 -12.04 -0.18 -5.12
N GLN A 41 -12.41 -1.43 -5.40
CA GLN A 41 -11.55 -2.59 -5.16
C GLN A 41 -10.27 -2.53 -6.02
N ILE A 42 -10.38 -2.13 -7.29
CA ILE A 42 -9.21 -1.94 -8.16
C ILE A 42 -8.31 -0.83 -7.64
N SER A 43 -8.85 0.29 -7.16
CA SER A 43 -8.05 1.35 -6.54
C SER A 43 -7.33 0.86 -5.28
N LYS A 44 -7.99 0.05 -4.44
CA LYS A 44 -7.37 -0.55 -3.26
C LYS A 44 -6.26 -1.54 -3.64
N LEU A 45 -6.50 -2.40 -4.63
CA LEU A 45 -5.50 -3.32 -5.16
C LEU A 45 -4.29 -2.60 -5.75
N ASN A 46 -4.49 -1.47 -6.44
CA ASN A 46 -3.38 -0.64 -6.92
C ASN A 46 -2.58 -0.01 -5.77
N ALA A 47 -3.23 0.40 -4.68
CA ALA A 47 -2.53 0.91 -3.49
C ALA A 47 -1.71 -0.21 -2.82
N GLU A 48 -2.29 -1.40 -2.65
CA GLU A 48 -1.58 -2.58 -2.13
C GLU A 48 -0.43 -3.01 -3.05
N PHE A 49 -0.58 -2.92 -4.37
CA PHE A 49 0.47 -3.24 -5.33
C PHE A 49 1.63 -2.24 -5.27
N ASN A 50 1.34 -0.95 -5.11
CA ASN A 50 2.36 0.07 -4.87
C ASN A 50 3.10 -0.14 -3.53
N GLU A 51 2.43 -0.72 -2.53
CA GLU A 51 3.05 -1.11 -1.26
C GLU A 51 3.73 -2.49 -1.31
N SER A 52 3.45 -3.33 -2.31
CA SER A 52 3.96 -4.70 -2.41
C SER A 52 5.49 -4.75 -2.44
N ASP A 53 6.12 -3.76 -3.07
CA ASP A 53 7.58 -3.59 -3.10
C ASP A 53 8.19 -3.39 -1.70
N LYS A 54 7.40 -2.87 -0.75
CA LYS A 54 7.81 -2.67 0.64
C LYS A 54 7.48 -3.90 1.50
N VAL A 55 6.29 -4.50 1.30
CA VAL A 55 5.84 -5.69 2.04
C VAL A 55 6.67 -6.93 1.73
N MET A 56 7.29 -7.03 0.55
CA MET A 56 8.13 -8.19 0.17
C MET A 56 9.26 -8.48 1.18
N TYR A 57 9.75 -7.44 1.86
CA TYR A 57 10.84 -7.57 2.83
C TYR A 57 10.35 -7.99 4.23
N ASP A 58 9.05 -8.02 4.49
CA ASP A 58 8.50 -8.40 5.80
C ASP A 58 8.69 -9.89 6.07
N GLY A 59 9.48 -10.23 7.11
CA GLY A 59 9.84 -11.59 7.47
C GLY A 59 10.84 -12.27 6.53
N LEU A 60 11.37 -11.56 5.54
CA LEU A 60 12.37 -12.10 4.61
C LEU A 60 13.79 -11.85 5.15
N SER A 61 14.62 -12.90 5.17
CA SER A 61 16.05 -12.76 5.43
C SER A 61 16.78 -12.36 4.14
N VAL A 62 17.43 -11.21 4.15
CA VAL A 62 18.20 -10.68 3.02
C VAL A 62 19.67 -10.49 3.39
N SER A 63 20.55 -10.48 2.39
CA SER A 63 21.98 -10.21 2.62
C SER A 63 22.20 -8.73 2.91
N GLY A 64 23.27 -8.38 3.63
CA GLY A 64 23.65 -6.99 3.86
C GLY A 64 23.90 -6.20 2.56
N SER A 65 24.32 -6.88 1.50
CA SER A 65 24.43 -6.29 0.16
C SER A 65 23.07 -5.82 -0.36
N GLU A 66 22.04 -6.63 -0.13
CA GLU A 66 20.66 -6.29 -0.51
C GLU A 66 20.10 -5.17 0.37
N VAL A 67 20.42 -5.14 1.67
CA VAL A 67 20.06 -4.00 2.54
C VAL A 67 20.62 -2.69 1.99
N ILE A 68 21.89 -2.67 1.54
CA ILE A 68 22.50 -1.50 0.91
C ILE A 68 21.77 -1.14 -0.39
N ASN A 69 21.40 -2.12 -1.22
CA ASN A 69 20.62 -1.87 -2.43
C ASN A 69 19.26 -1.26 -2.12
N VAL A 70 18.56 -1.75 -1.09
CA VAL A 70 17.26 -1.24 -0.64
C VAL A 70 17.37 0.21 -0.16
N ILE A 71 18.38 0.53 0.66
CA ILE A 71 18.64 1.92 1.08
C ILE A 71 18.80 2.83 -0.15
N ASN A 72 19.55 2.38 -1.16
CA ASN A 72 19.76 3.15 -2.38
C ASN A 72 18.50 3.23 -3.28
N LYS A 73 17.70 2.16 -3.35
CA LYS A 73 16.43 2.11 -4.13
C LYS A 73 15.42 3.13 -3.59
N PHE A 74 15.32 3.26 -2.27
CA PHE A 74 14.34 4.12 -1.60
C PHE A 74 14.88 5.50 -1.20
N ARG A 75 16.07 5.90 -1.67
CA ARG A 75 16.72 7.16 -1.29
C ARG A 75 15.92 8.44 -1.55
N ASN A 76 15.15 8.43 -2.63
CA ASN A 76 14.33 9.58 -3.05
C ASN A 76 12.86 9.42 -2.64
N ASN A 77 12.49 8.32 -1.99
CA ASN A 77 11.14 8.08 -1.52
C ASN A 77 11.03 8.50 -0.04
N GLU A 78 9.82 8.86 0.38
CA GLU A 78 9.47 9.14 1.78
C GLU A 78 9.35 7.82 2.55
N LEU A 79 10.49 7.15 2.74
CA LEU A 79 10.59 5.87 3.43
C LEU A 79 11.86 5.87 4.30
N SER A 80 11.71 5.51 5.57
CA SER A 80 12.83 5.29 6.49
C SER A 80 13.34 3.85 6.39
N VAL A 81 14.65 3.67 6.32
CA VAL A 81 15.27 2.34 6.40
C VAL A 81 16.09 2.26 7.68
N LYS A 82 15.61 1.49 8.65
CA LYS A 82 16.27 1.28 9.94
C LYS A 82 17.10 0.00 9.85
N VAL A 83 18.38 0.08 10.16
CA VAL A 83 19.28 -1.09 10.16
C VAL A 83 19.83 -1.28 11.55
N ILE A 84 19.53 -2.43 12.16
CA ILE A 84 20.02 -2.84 13.46
C ILE A 84 21.15 -3.85 13.22
N THR A 85 22.37 -3.42 13.54
CA THR A 85 23.56 -4.29 13.51
C THR A 85 23.94 -4.68 14.94
N ASN A 86 24.87 -5.64 15.09
CA ASN A 86 25.41 -6.02 16.40
C ASN A 86 26.16 -4.89 17.13
N LYS A 87 26.49 -3.80 16.43
CA LYS A 87 27.17 -2.63 17.01
C LYS A 87 26.19 -1.54 17.42
N ALA A 88 25.28 -1.19 16.52
CA ALA A 88 24.33 -0.09 16.71
C ALA A 88 23.18 -0.14 15.69
N ALA A 89 22.12 0.63 15.98
CA ALA A 89 20.99 0.86 15.10
C ALA A 89 21.11 2.22 14.39
N TYR A 90 20.94 2.25 13.08
CA TYR A 90 21.02 3.46 12.25
C TYR A 90 19.80 3.62 11.36
N TYR A 91 19.40 4.88 11.14
CA TYR A 91 18.30 5.25 10.25
C TYR A 91 18.85 5.87 8.97
N TYR A 92 18.46 5.33 7.82
CA TYR A 92 18.82 5.82 6.49
C TYR A 92 17.60 6.43 5.80
N ASN A 93 17.86 7.41 4.92
CA ASN A 93 16.89 8.20 4.14
C ASN A 93 16.01 9.12 5.00
N TRP A 94 15.21 8.58 5.90
CA TRP A 94 14.38 9.36 6.82
C TRP A 94 14.55 8.85 8.25
N LEU A 95 14.51 9.77 9.21
CA LEU A 95 14.45 9.43 10.63
C LEU A 95 12.99 9.14 10.99
N LEU A 96 12.77 8.23 11.94
CA LEU A 96 11.46 8.04 12.54
C LEU A 96 11.35 8.85 13.84
N LYS A 97 10.18 9.46 14.07
CA LYS A 97 9.85 10.19 15.31
C LYS A 97 8.78 9.40 16.08
N ASN A 98 8.61 9.77 17.35
CA ASN A 98 7.54 9.27 18.23
C ASN A 98 7.52 7.74 18.46
N GLY A 99 8.70 7.09 18.50
CA GLY A 99 8.80 5.65 18.75
C GLY A 99 8.52 4.77 17.53
N ASP A 100 9.03 5.17 16.37
CA ASP A 100 8.90 4.47 15.08
C ASP A 100 7.48 4.48 14.46
N THR A 101 6.61 5.39 14.90
CA THR A 101 5.26 5.53 14.36
C THR A 101 5.08 6.65 13.35
N GLU A 102 5.99 7.64 13.27
CA GLU A 102 5.85 8.80 12.38
C GLU A 102 7.12 9.05 11.55
N LEU A 103 6.95 9.46 10.28
CA LEU A 103 8.07 9.87 9.43
C LEU A 103 8.59 11.26 9.88
N GLY A 104 9.89 11.33 10.16
CA GLY A 104 10.55 12.51 10.72
C GLY A 104 11.25 13.38 9.67
N GLU A 105 12.51 13.73 9.92
CA GLU A 105 13.32 14.53 8.99
C GLU A 105 14.22 13.64 8.12
N ASN A 106 14.79 14.21 7.06
CA ASN A 106 15.73 13.51 6.20
C ASN A 106 17.00 13.12 6.99
N SER A 107 17.41 11.86 6.87
CA SER A 107 18.59 11.36 7.59
C SER A 107 19.86 12.00 7.02
N SER A 108 20.71 12.51 7.91
CA SER A 108 22.03 13.05 7.54
C SER A 108 23.05 11.96 7.19
N ILE A 109 22.69 10.68 7.38
CA ILE A 109 23.59 9.55 7.19
C ILE A 109 23.68 9.18 5.71
N SER A 110 24.90 9.24 5.18
CA SER A 110 25.17 8.83 3.81
C SER A 110 25.38 7.32 3.70
N ILE A 111 24.82 6.70 2.66
CA ILE A 111 25.02 5.28 2.34
C ILE A 111 26.50 4.91 2.16
N LYS A 112 27.37 5.87 1.84
CA LYS A 112 28.82 5.65 1.71
C LYS A 112 29.47 5.22 3.03
N GLU A 113 28.92 5.68 4.15
CA GLU A 113 29.39 5.28 5.48
C GLU A 113 28.96 3.84 5.81
N ALA A 114 27.81 3.39 5.31
CA ALA A 114 27.34 2.01 5.44
C ALA A 114 28.27 0.99 4.77
N GLN A 115 29.05 1.41 3.77
CA GLN A 115 29.98 0.56 3.03
C GLN A 115 31.39 0.53 3.65
N LYS A 116 31.71 1.43 4.58
CA LYS A 116 33.05 1.57 5.15
C LYS A 116 33.18 0.74 6.43
N PRO A 117 34.06 -0.29 6.49
CA PRO A 117 34.25 -1.11 7.68
C PRO A 117 34.69 -0.34 8.93
N THR A 118 35.28 0.84 8.73
CA THR A 118 35.76 1.74 9.78
C THR A 118 34.67 2.63 10.37
N SER A 119 33.49 2.68 9.74
CA SER A 119 32.35 3.47 10.21
C SER A 119 31.52 2.63 11.19
N ASP A 120 30.97 3.27 12.22
CA ASP A 120 30.09 2.58 13.15
C ASP A 120 28.78 2.13 12.48
N ASN A 121 28.46 2.74 11.33
CA ASN A 121 27.28 2.54 10.50
C ASN A 121 27.44 1.37 9.51
N TYR A 122 28.58 0.68 9.55
CA TYR A 122 28.95 -0.36 8.59
C TYR A 122 27.94 -1.51 8.56
N ILE A 123 27.49 -1.86 7.36
CA ILE A 123 26.66 -3.03 7.10
C ILE A 123 27.55 -4.09 6.46
N ASN A 124 27.73 -5.22 7.14
CA ASN A 124 28.49 -6.34 6.60
C ASN A 124 27.75 -6.95 5.39
N PRO A 125 28.31 -6.89 4.17
CA PRO A 125 27.64 -7.39 2.97
C PRO A 125 27.33 -8.90 3.00
N ASN A 126 28.08 -9.65 3.81
CA ASN A 126 27.95 -11.11 3.96
C ASN A 126 27.04 -11.53 5.11
N ALA A 127 26.63 -10.61 5.99
CA ALA A 127 25.71 -10.92 7.08
C ALA A 127 24.27 -11.02 6.58
N GLN A 128 23.45 -11.77 7.31
CA GLN A 128 22.02 -11.87 7.06
C GLN A 128 21.24 -10.89 7.94
N PHE A 129 20.17 -10.33 7.39
CA PHE A 129 19.30 -9.39 8.07
C PHE A 129 17.84 -9.79 7.85
N LEU A 130 17.08 -9.87 8.94
CA LEU A 130 15.64 -10.07 8.91
C LEU A 130 14.95 -8.73 8.64
N GLY A 131 14.17 -8.65 7.57
CA GLY A 131 13.34 -7.49 7.28
C GLY A 131 12.03 -7.51 8.09
N THR A 132 11.57 -6.35 8.53
CA THR A 132 10.29 -6.14 9.19
C THR A 132 9.74 -4.78 8.77
N ILE A 133 8.46 -4.70 8.41
CA ILE A 133 7.85 -3.43 8.01
C ILE A 133 7.22 -2.70 9.20
N LEU A 134 7.35 -1.38 9.22
CA LEU A 134 6.73 -0.51 10.22
C LEU A 134 5.68 0.37 9.52
N ARG A 135 4.48 0.40 10.11
CA ARG A 135 3.33 1.16 9.62
C ARG A 135 3.02 2.32 10.56
N ASP A 136 2.61 3.44 9.96
CA ASP A 136 2.13 4.63 10.66
C ASP A 136 0.71 4.39 11.24
N VAL A 137 0.24 5.32 12.08
CA VAL A 137 -1.14 5.38 12.59
C VAL A 137 -2.20 5.38 11.49
N ASN A 138 -1.83 5.84 10.28
CA ASN A 138 -2.67 5.83 9.08
C ASN A 138 -2.60 4.51 8.28
N ASN A 139 -1.95 3.47 8.82
CA ASN A 139 -1.75 2.14 8.23
C ASN A 139 -0.87 2.12 6.96
N ALA A 140 -0.22 3.24 6.61
CA ALA A 140 0.73 3.37 5.51
C ALA A 140 2.12 2.89 5.92
N ILE A 141 2.85 2.25 5.01
CA ILE A 141 4.21 1.75 5.29
C ILE A 141 5.21 2.92 5.22
N ILE A 142 5.74 3.27 6.39
CA ILE A 142 6.67 4.38 6.60
C ILE A 142 8.12 3.95 6.78
N ALA A 143 8.36 2.70 7.21
CA ALA A 143 9.72 2.20 7.33
C ALA A 143 9.89 0.71 7.11
N ILE A 144 11.12 0.33 6.79
CA ILE A 144 11.60 -1.06 6.74
C ILE A 144 12.76 -1.16 7.74
N GLU A 145 12.59 -2.03 8.73
CA GLU A 145 13.61 -2.40 9.71
C GLU A 145 14.34 -3.66 9.24
N PHE A 146 15.67 -3.63 9.26
CA PHE A 146 16.54 -4.77 8.99
C PHE A 146 17.35 -5.11 10.24
N SER A 147 17.04 -6.24 10.86
CA SER A 147 17.71 -6.72 12.07
C SER A 147 18.71 -7.80 11.74
N GLN A 148 19.99 -7.59 12.07
CA GLN A 148 21.04 -8.57 11.84
C GLN A 148 20.74 -9.88 12.59
N ILE A 149 20.84 -10.99 11.88
CA ILE A 149 20.72 -12.34 12.44
C ILE A 149 22.15 -12.90 12.56
N ASP A 150 22.49 -13.39 13.75
CA ASP A 150 23.78 -14.06 14.03
C ASP A 150 23.88 -15.46 13.40
#